data_AF-A0A4Q3CLD6-F1
#
_entry.id   AF-A0A4Q3CLD6-F1
#
_cell.length_a   1.000
_cell.length_b   1.000
_cell.length_c   1.000
_cell.angle_alpha   90.00
_cell.angle_beta   90.00
_cell.angle_gamma   90.00
#
_symmetry.space_group_name_H-M   'P 1'
#
loop_
_entity.id
_entity.type
_entity.pdbx_description
1 polymer ?
#
loop_
_entity_poly.entity_id
_entity_poly.type
_entity_poly.pdbx_seq_one_letter_code
_entity_poly.pdbx_strand_id
1 'polypeptide(L)' 'MNKVSPFFIIGTTGVIVTTILHMFIALVLGQPSVHVMFIGLYPTFIAFLAIGAAQMKNKMKLAPVRIKR' A
#
# COMPACT_ATOMS: atom_id res chain seq x y z
N MET A 1 -7.90 19.20 -3.56
CA MET A 1 -7.32 17.99 -2.95
C MET A 1 -6.42 17.32 -3.97
N ASN A 2 -5.11 17.19 -3.69
CA ASN A 2 -4.22 16.40 -4.53
C ASN A 2 -4.73 14.96 -4.54
N LYS A 3 -5.18 14.47 -5.70
CA LYS A 3 -5.74 13.12 -5.82
C LYS A 3 -4.62 12.10 -5.63
N VAL A 4 -4.56 11.52 -4.44
CA VAL A 4 -3.68 10.39 -4.10
C VAL A 4 -4.00 9.23 -5.05
N SER A 5 -2.99 8.49 -5.52
CA SER A 5 -3.25 7.37 -6.43
C SER A 5 -4.16 6.34 -5.77
N PRO A 6 -5.22 5.85 -6.44
CA PRO A 6 -6.04 4.76 -5.93
C PRO A 6 -5.22 3.51 -5.56
N PHE A 7 -4.16 3.21 -6.32
CA PHE A 7 -3.26 2.10 -6.02
C PHE A 7 -2.46 2.32 -4.73
N PHE A 8 -2.09 3.57 -4.44
CA PHE A 8 -1.42 3.92 -3.18
C PHE A 8 -2.37 3.68 -2.00
N ILE A 9 -3.63 4.13 -2.11
CA ILE A 9 -4.65 3.91 -1.08
C ILE A 9 -4.89 2.42 -0.86
N ILE A 10 -5.09 1.64 -1.93
CA ILE A 10 -5.30 0.18 -1.86
C ILE A 10 -4.10 -0.51 -1.20
N GLY A 11 -2.88 -0.16 -1.62
CA GLY A 11 -1.65 -0.71 -1.04
C GLY A 11 -1.55 -0.41 0.46
N THR A 12 -1.75 0.85 0.86
CA THR A 12 -1.66 1.25 2.27
C THR A 12 -2.74 0.58 3.12
N THR A 13 -4.00 0.63 2.71
CA THR A 13 -5.10 0.01 3.45
C THR A 13 -4.91 -1.51 3.53
N GLY A 14 -4.50 -2.14 2.43
CA GLY A 14 -4.22 -3.57 2.39
C GLY A 14 -3.12 -4.00 3.35
N VAL A 15 -1.99 -3.29 3.40
CA VAL A 15 -0.91 -3.57 4.36
C VAL A 15 -1.40 -3.43 5.80
N ILE A 16 -2.13 -2.36 6.12
CA ILE A 16 -2.64 -2.11 7.49
C ILE A 16 -3.56 -3.26 7.92
N VAL A 17 -4.58 -3.57 7.11
CA VAL A 17 -5.55 -4.63 7.42
C VAL A 17 -4.85 -5.99 7.55
N THR A 18 -3.94 -6.30 6.62
CA THR A 18 -3.18 -7.56 6.63
C THR A 18 -2.32 -7.68 7.89
N THR A 19 -1.68 -6.59 8.32
CA THR A 19 -0.80 -6.59 9.51
C THR A 19 -1.62 -6.81 10.78
N ILE A 20 -2.76 -6.13 10.92
CA ILE A 20 -3.67 -6.30 12.06
C ILE A 20 -4.19 -7.74 12.10
N LEU A 21 -4.63 -8.27 10.96
CA LEU A 21 -5.13 -9.64 10.87
C LEU A 21 -4.03 -10.67 11.19
N HIS A 22 -2.82 -10.47 10.68
CA HIS A 22 -1.68 -11.35 10.97
C HIS A 22 -1.35 -11.33 12.46
N MET A 23 -1.21 -10.16 13.06
CA MET A 23 -0.96 -10.04 14.51
C MET A 23 -2.06 -10.71 15.33
N PHE A 24 -3.32 -10.49 14.98
CA PHE A 24 -4.45 -11.11 15.67
C PHE A 24 -4.36 -12.64 15.61
N ILE A 25 -4.18 -13.22 14.43
CA ILE A 25 -4.17 -14.69 14.30
C ILE A 25 -2.89 -15.32 14.89
N ALA A 26 -1.72 -14.71 14.66
CA ALA A 26 -0.47 -15.27 15.15
C ALA A 26 -0.33 -15.15 16.67
N LEU A 27 -0.69 -13.99 17.24
CA LEU A 27 -0.47 -13.70 18.67
C LEU A 27 -1.67 -14.07 19.53
N VAL A 28 -2.90 -13.75 19.11
CA VAL A 28 -4.10 -13.98 19.93
C VAL A 28 -4.56 -15.43 19.83
N LEU A 29 -4.54 -16.01 18.63
CA LEU A 29 -4.95 -17.40 18.41
C LEU A 29 -3.78 -18.40 18.51
N GLY A 30 -2.54 -17.91 18.69
CA GLY A 30 -1.35 -18.74 18.87
C GLY A 30 -1.06 -19.67 17.69
N GLN A 31 -1.41 -19.25 16.46
CA GLN A 31 -1.24 -20.05 15.25
C GLN A 31 -0.02 -19.61 14.44
N PRO A 32 1.17 -20.21 14.62
CA PRO A 32 2.37 -19.81 13.88
C PRO A 32 2.35 -20.22 12.40
N SER A 33 1.53 -21.20 12.01
CA SER A 33 1.41 -21.65 10.61
C SER A 33 0.91 -20.54 9.67
N VAL A 34 0.29 -19.49 10.20
CA VAL A 34 -0.27 -18.40 9.38
C VAL A 34 0.79 -17.54 8.70
N HIS A 35 2.04 -17.54 9.19
CA HIS A 35 3.13 -16.83 8.52
C HIS A 35 3.27 -17.22 7.04
N VAL A 36 3.00 -18.48 6.70
CA VAL A 36 3.07 -18.98 5.31
C VAL A 36 1.89 -18.49 4.47
N MET A 37 0.69 -18.38 5.06
CA MET A 37 -0.48 -17.82 4.38
C MET A 37 -0.29 -16.34 4.02
N PHE A 38 0.36 -15.57 4.88
CA PHE A 38 0.58 -14.14 4.66
C PHE A 38 1.74 -13.83 3.70
N ILE A 39 2.55 -14.83 3.33
CA ILE A 39 3.72 -14.65 2.45
C ILE A 39 3.36 -14.08 1.08
N GLY A 40 2.14 -14.33 0.58
CA GLY A 40 1.64 -13.78 -0.68
C GLY A 40 0.99 -12.40 -0.51
N LEU A 41 0.29 -12.16 0.60
CA LEU A 41 -0.49 -10.93 0.81
C LEU A 41 0.42 -9.70 0.96
N TYR A 42 1.50 -9.80 1.72
CA TYR A 42 2.43 -8.68 1.90
C TYR A 42 3.05 -8.19 0.58
N PRO A 43 3.72 -9.03 -0.24
CA PRO A 43 4.31 -8.56 -1.49
C PRO A 43 3.27 -8.01 -2.46
N THR A 44 2.05 -8.56 -2.50
CA THR A 44 0.96 -8.02 -3.33
C THR A 44 0.61 -6.59 -2.94
N PHE A 45 0.35 -6.32 -1.65
CA PHE A 45 -0.01 -4.96 -1.23
C PHE A 45 1.18 -4.00 -1.29
N ILE A 46 2.40 -4.46 -1.03
CA ILE A 46 3.62 -3.69 -1.22
C ILE A 46 3.78 -3.29 -2.70
N ALA A 47 3.51 -4.20 -3.64
CA ALA A 47 3.55 -3.89 -5.07
C ALA A 47 2.53 -2.80 -5.44
N PHE A 48 1.30 -2.87 -4.94
CA PHE A 48 0.31 -1.82 -5.15
C PHE A 48 0.76 -0.46 -4.58
N LEU A 49 1.36 -0.48 -3.39
CA LEU A 49 1.89 0.71 -2.73
C LEU A 49 3.05 1.33 -3.53
N ALA A 50 3.96 0.50 -4.03
CA ALA A 50 5.08 0.92 -4.88
C ALA A 50 4.60 1.52 -6.22
N ILE A 51 3.64 0.88 -6.89
CA ILE A 51 3.04 1.38 -8.14
C ILE A 51 2.32 2.72 -7.88
N GLY A 52 1.53 2.79 -6.82
CA GLY A 52 0.83 4.01 -6.42
C GLY A 52 1.79 5.17 -6.12
N ALA A 53 2.87 4.90 -5.40
CA ALA A 53 3.91 5.88 -5.09
C ALA A 53 4.63 6.36 -6.36
N ALA A 54 4.97 5.45 -7.28
CA ALA A 54 5.59 5.79 -8.55
C ALA A 54 4.69 6.69 -9.41
N GLN A 55 3.39 6.38 -9.50
CA GLN A 55 2.41 7.20 -10.21
C GLN A 55 2.28 8.60 -9.62
N MET A 56 2.32 8.73 -8.29
CA MET A 56 2.25 10.03 -7.61
C MET A 56 3.50 10.88 -7.89
N LYS A 57 4.69 10.27 -7.85
CA LYS A 57 5.95 10.94 -8.22
C LYS A 57 5.94 11.44 -9.66
N ASN A 58 5.39 10.65 -10.60
CA ASN A 58 5.31 11.02 -12.00
C ASN A 58 4.27 12.12 -12.27
N LYS A 59 3.14 12.12 -11.57
CA LYS A 59 2.15 13.22 -11.65
C LYS A 59 2.72 14.55 -11.16
N MET A 60 3.60 14.52 -10.16
CA MET A 60 4.25 15.72 -9.63
C MET A 60 5.20 16.38 -10.64
N LYS A 61 5.84 15.58 -11.52
CA LYS A 61 6.72 16.08 -12.60
C LYS A 61 5.95 16.71 -13.77
N LEU A 62 4.68 16.36 -13.95
CA LEU A 62 3.82 16.82 -15.04
C LEU A 62 2.91 17.99 -14.64
N ALA A 63 3.05 18.53 -13.43
CA ALA A 63 2.33 19.73 -13.03
C ALA A 63 2.73 20.87 -13.99
N PRO A 64 1.78 21.52 -14.69
CA PRO A 64 2.11 22.52 -15.68
C PRO A 64 2.89 23.65 -15.00
N VAL A 65 4.05 23.99 -15.56
CA VAL A 65 4.83 25.17 -15.17
C VAL A 65 3.86 26.35 -15.23
N ARG A 66 3.55 26.93 -14.07
CA ARG A 66 2.65 28.08 -13.96
C ARG A 66 3.38 29.27 -14.59
N ILE A 67 3.18 29.49 -15.88
CA ILE A 67 3.66 30.69 -16.56
C ILE A 67 2.87 31.86 -15.97
N LYS A 68 3.54 32.65 -15.14
CA LYS A 68 3.02 33.92 -14.61
C LYS A 68 2.96 34.87 -15.82
N ARG A 69 1.76 35.25 -16.26
CA ARG A 69 1.58 36.42 -17.13
C ARG A 69 1.77 37.70 -16.31
#